data_AF-A0A4U0V744-F1
#
_entry.id   AF-A0A4U0V744-F1
#
_cell.length_a   1.000
_cell.length_b   1.000
_cell.length_c   1.000
_cell.angle_alpha   90.00
_cell.angle_beta   90.00
_cell.angle_gamma   90.00
#
_symmetry.space_group_name_H-M   'P 1'
#
loop_
_entity.id
_entity.type
_entity.pdbx_description
1 polymer ?
#
loop_
_entity_poly.entity_id
_entity_poly.type
_entity_poly.pdbx_seq_one_letter_code
_entity_poly.pdbx_strand_id
1 'polypeptide(L)'
;MKLNISFPSNGTQKLIDIEDERKVRVFMDRRMGQEVPGDSVGDEFKGYIFKITGGNDKQGFPMKQGVMHPTRVRLLLADGHSCYRPRRTGERKRKSVRGCIVGMDLSVLALSIVKQGEADIPGVTDTVLPKRLGPKRATKIRRFFGLGKEDDVRKFVIRREVQPKKEGAKPYTKAPRIQRLVTPQRLQHKRHRIALKRRQAEKAKDAASEYAQVMHKRVSEEKQKQADARKRRASSMRKSNRGGAEVKLCEQDIARAEAKNEVLDTVRENLEAGEKCLRAKVLGKEAEIAEMCRQHKVEMEELRERLRREGDRWQVQYEKGEALEYKLVAQQRANFELRGMNASRDIRIQELSKTISEMEGGVVRAKLGDEVGV
;
A
#
# COMPACT_ATOMS: atom_id res chain seq x y z
N MET A 1 20.73 14.80 -36.16
CA MET A 1 19.66 14.18 -35.32
C MET A 1 19.58 14.98 -34.04
N LYS A 2 18.39 15.29 -33.54
CA LYS A 2 18.24 16.07 -32.31
C LYS A 2 18.25 15.16 -31.09
N LEU A 3 19.00 15.51 -30.06
CA LEU A 3 19.01 14.84 -28.76
C LEU A 3 18.25 15.68 -27.74
N ASN A 4 17.16 15.14 -27.20
CA ASN A 4 16.45 15.73 -26.07
C ASN A 4 16.96 15.10 -24.78
N ILE A 5 17.85 15.80 -24.08
CA ILE A 5 18.52 15.31 -22.88
C ILE A 5 17.80 15.86 -21.66
N SER A 6 17.43 14.97 -20.75
CA SER A 6 16.79 15.30 -19.48
C SER A 6 17.66 14.89 -18.29
N PHE A 7 17.66 15.72 -17.23
CA PHE A 7 18.29 15.37 -15.96
C PHE A 7 17.23 15.28 -14.86
N PRO A 8 16.77 14.06 -14.50
CA PRO A 8 15.68 13.87 -13.55
C PRO A 8 15.95 14.44 -12.14
N SER A 9 17.23 14.51 -11.73
CA SER A 9 17.61 15.04 -10.42
C SER A 9 17.29 16.53 -10.28
N ASN A 10 17.60 17.32 -11.31
CA ASN A 10 17.36 18.77 -11.31
C ASN A 10 16.01 19.15 -11.95
N GLY A 11 15.37 18.23 -12.68
CA GLY A 11 14.10 18.48 -13.37
C GLY A 11 14.23 19.34 -14.63
N THR A 12 15.44 19.45 -15.17
CA THR A 12 15.79 20.25 -16.36
C THR A 12 15.84 19.38 -17.61
N GLN A 13 15.69 20.03 -18.76
CA GLN A 13 15.82 19.40 -20.07
C GLN A 13 16.37 20.39 -21.09
N LYS A 14 17.15 19.89 -22.05
CA LYS A 14 17.68 20.68 -23.16
C LYS A 14 17.67 19.87 -24.45
N LEU A 15 17.30 20.54 -25.53
CA LEU A 15 17.40 20.00 -26.89
C LEU A 15 18.74 20.43 -27.47
N ILE A 16 19.54 19.47 -27.94
CA ILE A 16 20.83 19.71 -28.59
C ILE A 16 20.74 19.13 -29.99
N ASP A 17 21.16 19.89 -31.00
CA ASP A 17 21.25 19.38 -32.37
C ASP A 17 22.66 18.86 -32.63
N ILE A 18 22.75 17.64 -33.14
CA ILE A 18 24.01 17.01 -33.53
C ILE A 18 23.93 16.63 -34.99
N GLU A 19 24.70 17.33 -35.82
CA GLU A 19 24.75 17.12 -37.27
C GLU A 19 25.70 15.98 -37.65
N ASP A 20 26.81 15.81 -36.92
CA ASP A 20 27.80 14.78 -37.18
C ASP A 20 27.29 13.36 -36.86
N GLU A 21 27.16 12.54 -37.89
CA GLU A 21 26.68 11.17 -37.83
C GLU A 21 27.59 10.24 -37.01
N ARG A 22 28.91 10.52 -36.94
CA ARG A 22 29.86 9.70 -36.17
C ARG A 22 29.55 9.70 -34.68
N LYS A 23 29.15 10.86 -34.15
CA LYS A 23 28.76 11.06 -32.74
C LYS A 23 27.46 10.32 -32.40
N VAL A 24 26.55 10.21 -33.36
CA VAL A 24 25.23 9.57 -33.17
C VAL A 24 25.31 8.05 -33.33
N ARG A 25 26.34 7.53 -34.02
CA ARG A 25 26.51 6.09 -34.30
C ARG A 25 26.50 5.22 -33.04
N VAL A 26 26.95 5.73 -31.90
CA VAL A 26 26.99 4.99 -30.63
C VAL A 26 25.59 4.61 -30.13
N PHE A 27 24.56 5.38 -30.52
CA PHE A 27 23.18 5.07 -30.21
C PHE A 27 22.54 4.07 -31.17
N MET A 28 23.14 3.80 -32.34
CA MET A 28 22.56 2.91 -33.35
C MET A 28 22.52 1.46 -32.87
N ASP A 29 21.47 0.74 -33.29
CA ASP A 29 21.18 -0.65 -32.90
C ASP A 29 21.01 -0.89 -31.40
N ARG A 30 21.04 0.18 -30.59
CA ARG A 30 20.67 0.15 -29.19
C ARG A 30 19.17 0.12 -29.05
N ARG A 31 18.72 -0.50 -27.95
CA ARG A 31 17.30 -0.62 -27.61
C ARG A 31 16.93 0.44 -26.59
N MET A 32 15.70 0.91 -26.67
CA MET A 32 15.11 1.75 -25.62
C MET A 32 15.22 1.05 -24.25
N GLY A 33 15.68 1.81 -23.25
CA GLY A 33 16.02 1.35 -21.91
C GLY A 33 17.49 1.00 -21.70
N GLN A 34 18.30 0.88 -22.75
CA GLN A 34 19.74 0.64 -22.61
C GLN A 34 20.50 1.90 -22.21
N GLU A 35 21.59 1.67 -21.48
CA GLU A 35 22.56 2.69 -21.09
C GLU A 35 23.68 2.76 -22.13
N VAL A 36 24.10 3.98 -22.43
CA VAL A 36 25.06 4.31 -23.47
C VAL A 36 26.02 5.37 -22.90
N PRO A 37 27.35 5.16 -23.03
CA PRO A 37 28.32 6.15 -22.59
C PRO A 37 28.23 7.42 -23.44
N GLY A 38 28.29 8.57 -22.78
CA GLY A 38 28.25 9.90 -23.42
C GLY A 38 29.58 10.32 -24.05
N ASP A 39 30.68 9.68 -23.68
CA ASP A 39 32.06 10.04 -24.07
C ASP A 39 32.23 10.17 -25.59
N SER A 40 31.55 9.32 -26.37
CA SER A 40 31.67 9.30 -27.83
C SER A 40 30.84 10.36 -28.54
N VAL A 41 29.93 11.03 -27.83
CA VAL A 41 29.06 12.07 -28.41
C VAL A 41 29.79 13.41 -28.45
N GLY A 42 30.59 13.71 -27.44
CA GLY A 42 31.43 14.91 -27.38
C GLY A 42 32.11 15.07 -26.04
N ASP A 43 33.14 15.92 -25.99
CA ASP A 43 33.98 16.12 -24.80
C ASP A 43 33.17 16.68 -23.61
N GLU A 44 32.14 17.48 -23.88
CA GLU A 44 31.19 17.99 -22.86
C GLU A 44 30.44 16.87 -22.13
N PHE A 45 30.29 15.71 -22.76
CA PHE A 45 29.56 14.56 -22.22
C PHE A 45 30.48 13.47 -21.67
N LYS A 46 31.75 13.79 -21.45
CA LYS A 46 32.71 12.86 -20.87
C LYS A 46 32.33 12.47 -19.43
N GLY A 47 32.31 11.18 -19.16
CA GLY A 47 31.91 10.57 -17.90
C GLY A 47 30.38 10.45 -17.72
N TYR A 48 29.57 11.01 -18.62
CA TYR A 48 28.12 10.88 -18.54
C TYR A 48 27.65 9.52 -19.02
N ILE A 49 26.63 8.99 -18.35
CA ILE A 49 25.90 7.80 -18.81
C ILE A 49 24.48 8.20 -19.14
N PHE A 50 24.12 8.03 -20.41
CA PHE A 50 22.78 8.28 -20.91
C PHE A 50 21.98 6.99 -20.98
N LYS A 51 20.70 7.05 -20.62
CA LYS A 51 19.74 6.00 -20.90
C LYS A 51 18.79 6.43 -22.00
N ILE A 52 18.61 5.58 -23.01
CA ILE A 52 17.66 5.84 -24.09
C ILE A 52 16.25 5.66 -23.56
N THR A 53 15.48 6.74 -23.47
CA THR A 53 14.10 6.72 -22.95
C THR A 53 13.04 6.62 -24.04
N GLY A 54 13.41 6.94 -25.28
CA GLY A 54 12.57 6.83 -26.46
C GLY A 54 12.94 7.85 -27.52
N GLY A 55 11.96 8.24 -28.34
CA GLY A 55 12.18 9.18 -29.43
C GLY A 55 11.01 9.22 -30.39
N ASN A 56 11.16 10.06 -31.41
CA ASN A 56 10.20 10.22 -32.49
C ASN A 56 10.91 10.04 -33.83
N ASP A 57 10.24 9.31 -34.72
CA ASP A 57 10.61 9.17 -36.12
C ASP A 57 10.49 10.54 -36.85
N LYS A 58 11.11 10.70 -38.02
CA LYS A 58 11.01 11.89 -38.89
C LYS A 58 9.59 12.33 -39.18
N GLN A 59 8.65 11.38 -39.28
CA GLN A 59 7.22 11.67 -39.51
C GLN A 59 6.40 11.76 -38.21
N GLY A 60 7.07 11.83 -37.05
CA GLY A 60 6.45 12.07 -35.75
C GLY A 60 5.94 10.83 -35.01
N PHE A 61 6.05 9.63 -35.59
CA PHE A 61 5.62 8.41 -34.91
C PHE A 61 6.52 8.10 -33.70
N PRO A 62 5.94 7.89 -32.49
CA PRO A 62 6.73 7.66 -31.28
C PRO A 62 7.24 6.22 -31.20
N MET A 63 8.39 6.03 -30.53
CA MET A 63 8.94 4.71 -30.19
C MET A 63 8.09 4.00 -29.12
N LYS A 64 8.05 2.67 -29.16
CA LYS A 64 7.37 1.83 -28.17
C LYS A 64 8.23 0.68 -27.67
N GLN A 65 8.27 0.52 -26.35
CA GLN A 65 9.02 -0.56 -25.70
C GLN A 65 8.46 -1.94 -26.09
N GLY A 66 9.38 -2.89 -26.31
CA GLY A 66 9.05 -4.29 -26.60
C GLY A 66 8.79 -4.60 -28.08
N VAL A 67 8.73 -3.58 -28.94
CA VAL A 67 8.63 -3.77 -30.39
C VAL A 67 10.05 -3.89 -30.94
N MET A 68 10.57 -5.13 -31.01
CA MET A 68 11.94 -5.45 -31.44
C MET A 68 12.11 -5.33 -32.97
N HIS A 69 11.80 -4.16 -33.50
CA HIS A 69 11.94 -3.84 -34.92
C HIS A 69 12.64 -2.48 -35.03
N PRO A 70 13.53 -2.26 -36.00
CA PRO A 70 14.07 -0.93 -36.25
C PRO A 70 12.96 -0.01 -36.72
N THR A 71 12.23 -0.34 -37.79
CA THR A 71 11.25 0.55 -38.41
C THR A 71 9.85 0.52 -37.74
N ARG A 72 8.78 0.81 -38.49
CA ARG A 72 7.42 0.96 -37.96
C ARG A 72 6.58 -0.30 -38.14
N VAL A 73 5.72 -0.55 -37.16
CA VAL A 73 4.77 -1.66 -37.17
C VAL A 73 3.38 -1.13 -36.78
N ARG A 74 2.32 -1.75 -37.33
CA ARG A 74 0.94 -1.44 -36.95
C ARG A 74 0.46 -2.38 -35.84
N LEU A 75 0.19 -1.84 -34.67
CA LEU A 75 -0.26 -2.59 -33.50
C LEU A 75 -1.67 -2.19 -33.09
N LEU A 76 -2.44 -3.14 -32.55
CA LEU A 76 -3.74 -2.88 -31.95
C LEU A 76 -3.55 -2.42 -30.50
N LEU A 77 -3.81 -1.14 -30.23
CA LEU A 77 -3.60 -0.52 -28.91
C LEU A 77 -4.93 -0.34 -28.18
N ALA A 78 -4.93 -0.62 -26.88
CA ALA A 78 -6.04 -0.42 -25.93
C ALA A 78 -5.67 0.65 -24.87
N ASP A 79 -6.56 0.88 -23.91
CA ASP A 79 -6.27 1.74 -22.75
C ASP A 79 -5.05 1.25 -21.95
N GLY A 80 -4.29 2.18 -21.38
CA GLY A 80 -3.07 1.88 -20.62
C GLY A 80 -1.82 1.57 -21.44
N HIS A 81 -1.95 1.27 -22.74
CA HIS A 81 -0.77 1.13 -23.60
C HIS A 81 -0.13 2.48 -23.95
N SER A 82 1.20 2.52 -24.03
CA SER A 82 1.92 3.67 -24.57
C SER A 82 1.55 3.96 -26.04
N CYS A 83 1.69 5.23 -26.43
CA CYS A 83 1.44 5.77 -27.79
C CYS A 83 -0.04 5.89 -28.20
N TYR A 84 -0.98 5.61 -27.29
CA TYR A 84 -2.41 5.77 -27.53
C TYR A 84 -3.15 6.22 -26.27
N ARG A 85 -4.18 7.04 -26.47
CA ARG A 85 -5.15 7.43 -25.44
C ARG A 85 -6.55 7.21 -26.02
N PRO A 86 -7.33 6.26 -25.51
CA PRO A 86 -8.67 5.99 -26.02
C PRO A 86 -9.61 7.18 -25.76
N ARG A 87 -10.63 7.34 -26.62
CA ARG A 87 -11.66 8.36 -26.48
C ARG A 87 -12.93 7.80 -25.84
N ARG A 88 -13.20 6.51 -26.04
CA ARG A 88 -14.28 5.77 -25.40
C ARG A 88 -13.75 4.62 -24.56
N THR A 89 -14.48 4.25 -23.53
CA THR A 89 -14.14 3.09 -22.70
C THR A 89 -14.22 1.82 -23.54
N GLY A 90 -13.19 0.96 -23.46
CA GLY A 90 -13.10 -0.27 -24.23
C GLY A 90 -12.66 -0.12 -25.70
N GLU A 91 -12.42 1.11 -26.18
CA GLU A 91 -11.94 1.34 -27.55
C GLU A 91 -10.54 0.75 -27.76
N ARG A 92 -10.37 -0.03 -28.84
CA ARG A 92 -9.08 -0.49 -29.34
C ARG A 92 -8.85 0.05 -30.74
N LYS A 93 -7.67 0.59 -31.02
CA LYS A 93 -7.34 1.17 -32.32
C LYS A 93 -6.01 0.67 -32.86
N ARG A 94 -5.99 0.22 -34.12
CA ARG A 94 -4.77 -0.18 -34.81
C ARG A 94 -4.01 1.06 -35.29
N LYS A 95 -2.85 1.35 -34.71
CA LYS A 95 -2.00 2.52 -35.04
C LYS A 95 -0.59 2.09 -35.42
N SER A 96 0.03 2.86 -36.32
CA SER A 96 1.45 2.71 -36.64
C SER A 96 2.29 3.29 -35.50
N VAL A 97 3.33 2.55 -35.10
CA VAL A 97 4.23 2.91 -34.01
C VAL A 97 5.66 2.55 -34.42
N ARG A 98 6.64 3.34 -33.99
CA ARG A 98 8.05 3.07 -34.23
C ARG A 98 8.55 2.00 -33.25
N GLY A 99 9.38 1.08 -33.71
CA GLY A 99 9.97 0.08 -32.84
C GLY A 99 10.97 0.65 -31.82
N CYS A 100 11.48 -0.20 -30.93
CA CYS A 100 12.36 0.22 -29.83
C CYS A 100 13.85 0.28 -30.20
N ILE A 101 14.23 -0.23 -31.38
CA ILE A 101 15.62 -0.18 -31.86
C ILE A 101 15.87 1.18 -32.51
N VAL A 102 16.95 1.83 -32.10
CA VAL A 102 17.35 3.15 -32.60
C VAL A 102 17.92 3.00 -34.01
N GLY A 103 17.47 3.89 -34.91
CA GLY A 103 17.96 3.98 -36.29
C GLY A 103 18.13 5.44 -36.73
N MET A 104 18.80 5.63 -37.86
CA MET A 104 19.14 6.94 -38.44
C MET A 104 17.93 7.76 -38.94
N ASP A 105 16.78 7.11 -39.08
CA ASP A 105 15.51 7.69 -39.50
C ASP A 105 14.70 8.30 -38.34
N LEU A 106 15.29 8.38 -37.15
CA LEU A 106 14.76 9.18 -36.05
C LEU A 106 15.06 10.67 -36.27
N SER A 107 14.11 11.53 -35.88
CA SER A 107 14.32 12.98 -35.86
C SER A 107 14.83 13.44 -34.49
N VAL A 108 14.19 12.94 -33.43
CA VAL A 108 14.54 13.26 -32.04
C VAL A 108 14.75 11.97 -31.27
N LEU A 109 15.88 11.85 -30.57
CA LEU A 109 16.14 10.81 -29.59
C LEU A 109 16.04 11.40 -28.18
N ALA A 110 15.25 10.77 -27.30
CA ALA A 110 15.06 11.21 -25.93
C ALA A 110 15.99 10.43 -24.99
N LEU A 111 16.84 11.16 -24.27
CA LEU A 111 17.85 10.63 -23.37
C LEU A 111 17.59 11.12 -21.93
N SER A 112 17.84 10.24 -20.96
CA SER A 112 17.89 10.62 -19.54
C SER A 112 19.28 10.36 -18.98
N ILE A 113 19.85 11.35 -18.30
CA ILE A 113 21.12 11.20 -17.59
C ILE A 113 20.91 10.29 -16.37
N VAL A 114 21.67 9.20 -16.29
CA VAL A 114 21.69 8.27 -15.14
C VAL A 114 22.83 8.63 -14.20
N LYS A 115 24.01 8.90 -14.77
CA LYS A 115 25.22 9.30 -14.05
C LYS A 115 25.73 10.62 -14.63
N GLN A 116 25.98 11.59 -13.75
CA GLN A 116 26.62 12.85 -14.11
C GLN A 116 28.11 12.62 -14.38
N GLY A 117 28.63 13.25 -15.43
CA GLY A 117 30.04 13.24 -15.79
C GLY A 117 30.85 14.32 -15.08
N GLU A 118 32.02 14.63 -15.63
CA GLU A 118 32.99 15.53 -15.01
C GLU A 118 32.66 17.01 -15.25
N ALA A 119 32.30 17.37 -16.49
CA ALA A 119 31.98 18.74 -16.87
C ALA A 119 30.48 19.02 -16.77
N ASP A 120 30.07 20.22 -16.38
CA ASP A 120 28.66 20.59 -16.35
C ASP A 120 28.11 20.98 -17.73
N ILE A 121 26.89 20.52 -18.02
CA ILE A 121 26.19 20.81 -19.27
C ILE A 121 25.34 22.07 -19.06
N PRO A 122 25.55 23.15 -19.83
CA PRO A 122 24.88 24.42 -19.63
C PRO A 122 23.37 24.28 -19.82
N GLY A 123 22.60 24.69 -18.82
CA GLY A 123 21.13 24.62 -18.82
C GLY A 123 20.54 23.24 -18.47
N VAL A 124 21.37 22.23 -18.23
CA VAL A 124 20.92 20.90 -17.77
C VAL A 124 21.40 20.64 -16.35
N THR A 125 22.71 20.51 -16.12
CA THR A 125 23.23 20.20 -14.77
C THR A 125 23.46 21.45 -13.93
N ASP A 126 23.73 22.57 -14.57
CA ASP A 126 23.96 23.88 -13.92
C ASP A 126 22.73 24.41 -13.16
N THR A 127 21.55 24.36 -13.78
CA THR A 127 20.33 24.89 -13.16
C THR A 127 19.54 23.82 -12.43
N VAL A 128 18.95 24.18 -11.29
CA VAL A 128 18.07 23.32 -10.49
C VAL A 128 16.65 23.88 -10.47
N LEU A 129 15.69 23.12 -10.98
CA LEU A 129 14.28 23.51 -10.96
C LEU A 129 13.55 22.87 -9.76
N PRO A 130 13.10 23.66 -8.77
CA PRO A 130 12.43 23.10 -7.61
C PRO A 130 11.07 22.51 -7.96
N LYS A 131 10.68 21.44 -7.26
CA LYS A 131 9.38 20.80 -7.44
C LYS A 131 8.25 21.76 -7.05
N ARG A 132 7.40 22.09 -8.02
CA ARG A 132 6.28 23.04 -7.83
C ARG A 132 5.25 22.63 -6.78
N LEU A 133 5.01 21.33 -6.60
CA LEU A 133 3.94 20.82 -5.75
C LEU A 133 4.48 19.86 -4.69
N GLY A 134 4.09 20.11 -3.45
CA GLY A 134 4.36 19.23 -2.32
C GLY A 134 3.36 18.06 -2.19
N PRO A 135 3.60 17.16 -1.22
CA PRO A 135 2.70 16.05 -0.94
C PRO A 135 1.34 16.51 -0.40
N LYS A 136 0.24 15.93 -0.92
CA LYS A 136 -1.15 16.24 -0.50
C LYS A 136 -1.74 15.27 0.53
N ARG A 137 -1.28 14.02 0.55
CA ARG A 137 -1.82 12.96 1.41
C ARG A 137 -1.14 13.00 2.77
N ALA A 138 -1.90 12.88 3.86
CA ALA A 138 -1.37 12.93 5.23
C ALA A 138 -0.17 11.98 5.45
N THR A 139 -0.24 10.75 4.95
CA THR A 139 0.86 9.77 5.08
C THR A 139 2.11 10.15 4.28
N LYS A 140 1.95 10.81 3.12
CA LYS A 140 3.09 11.30 2.33
C LYS A 140 3.74 12.52 2.97
N ILE A 141 2.95 13.39 3.60
CA ILE A 141 3.47 14.55 4.35
C ILE A 141 4.31 14.06 5.53
N ARG A 142 3.82 13.06 6.29
CA ARG A 142 4.59 12.45 7.40
C ARG A 142 5.92 11.89 6.93
N ARG A 143 5.93 11.08 5.87
CA ARG A 143 7.17 10.51 5.32
C ARG A 143 8.14 11.58 4.82
N PHE A 144 7.63 12.65 4.23
CA PHE A 144 8.46 13.71 3.68
C PHE A 144 9.21 14.51 4.76
N PHE A 145 8.57 14.75 5.89
CA PHE A 145 9.16 15.51 7.02
C PHE A 145 9.67 14.61 8.16
N GLY A 146 9.64 13.28 8.01
CA GLY A 146 10.02 12.35 9.09
C GLY A 146 9.13 12.42 10.33
N LEU A 147 7.87 12.86 10.20
CA LEU A 147 6.97 13.07 11.33
C LEU A 147 6.44 11.76 11.90
N GLY A 148 6.25 11.75 13.21
CA GLY A 148 5.58 10.69 13.96
C GLY A 148 4.06 10.66 13.70
N LYS A 149 3.40 9.71 14.38
CA LYS A 149 1.95 9.54 14.27
C LYS A 149 1.17 10.58 15.07
N GLU A 150 1.75 11.05 16.17
CA GLU A 150 1.14 12.02 17.09
C GLU A 150 1.24 13.46 16.56
N ASP A 151 2.17 13.71 15.65
CA ASP A 151 2.37 15.04 15.08
C ASP A 151 1.22 15.48 14.16
N ASP A 152 0.83 16.75 14.31
CA ASP A 152 -0.18 17.38 13.48
C ASP A 152 0.39 17.82 12.12
N VAL A 153 0.07 17.02 11.10
CA VAL A 153 0.45 17.26 9.70
C VAL A 153 -0.08 18.57 9.11
N ARG A 154 -1.08 19.22 9.72
CA ARG A 154 -1.66 20.47 9.19
C ARG A 154 -0.67 21.62 9.21
N LYS A 155 0.20 21.66 10.20
CA LYS A 155 1.19 22.72 10.39
C LYS A 155 2.32 22.63 9.36
N PHE A 156 2.66 21.42 8.94
CA PHE A 156 3.76 21.13 8.03
C PHE A 156 3.37 21.10 6.54
N VAL A 157 2.17 21.58 6.17
CA VAL A 157 1.77 21.63 4.76
C VAL A 157 2.51 22.76 4.04
N ILE A 158 3.27 22.41 3.01
CA ILE A 158 3.94 23.38 2.14
C ILE A 158 2.90 24.30 1.50
N ARG A 159 3.01 25.59 1.79
CA ARG A 159 2.19 26.65 1.18
C ARG A 159 2.95 27.22 0.00
N ARG A 160 2.21 27.59 -1.05
CA ARG A 160 2.75 28.23 -2.24
C ARG A 160 2.27 29.66 -2.28
N GLU A 161 3.18 30.60 -2.40
CA GLU A 161 2.86 31.98 -2.74
C GLU A 161 2.40 32.08 -4.19
N VAL A 162 1.26 32.73 -4.40
CA VAL A 162 0.69 32.97 -5.72
C VAL A 162 0.71 34.46 -5.94
N GLN A 163 1.55 34.88 -6.88
CA GLN A 163 1.53 36.23 -7.43
C GLN A 163 0.33 36.33 -8.39
N PRO A 164 -0.70 37.13 -8.07
CA PRO A 164 -1.84 37.31 -8.96
C PRO A 164 -1.41 38.02 -10.24
N LYS A 165 -2.03 37.64 -11.38
CA LYS A 165 -1.75 38.28 -12.68
C LYS A 165 -2.37 39.67 -12.84
N LYS A 166 -3.25 40.06 -11.92
CA LYS A 166 -3.90 41.38 -11.95
C LYS A 166 -2.95 42.40 -11.32
N GLU A 167 -2.65 43.47 -12.03
CA GLU A 167 -1.84 44.58 -11.52
C GLU A 167 -2.47 45.16 -10.24
N GLY A 168 -1.66 45.31 -9.19
CA GLY A 168 -2.08 45.82 -7.88
C GLY A 168 -2.66 44.80 -6.90
N ALA A 169 -2.88 43.54 -7.29
CA ALA A 169 -3.37 42.52 -6.36
C ALA A 169 -2.23 41.98 -5.47
N LYS A 170 -2.49 41.88 -4.16
CA LYS A 170 -1.48 41.43 -3.19
C LYS A 170 -1.14 39.93 -3.37
N PRO A 171 0.12 39.53 -3.19
CA PRO A 171 0.51 38.12 -3.15
C PRO A 171 -0.25 37.38 -2.03
N TYR A 172 -0.68 36.14 -2.29
CA TYR A 172 -1.37 35.33 -1.27
C TYR A 172 -0.90 33.88 -1.27
N THR A 173 -0.99 33.22 -0.11
CA THR A 173 -0.55 31.84 0.04
C THR A 173 -1.69 30.84 -0.19
N LYS A 174 -1.43 29.81 -0.99
CA LYS A 174 -2.33 28.66 -1.18
C LYS A 174 -1.74 27.40 -0.56
N ALA A 175 -2.58 26.65 0.15
CA ALA A 175 -2.25 25.32 0.65
C ALA A 175 -3.20 24.26 0.06
N PRO A 176 -2.72 23.03 -0.22
CA PRO A 176 -3.58 21.94 -0.65
C PRO A 176 -4.46 21.44 0.51
N ARG A 177 -5.71 21.08 0.22
CA ARG A 177 -6.55 20.32 1.15
C ARG A 177 -5.95 18.94 1.39
N ILE A 178 -5.58 18.66 2.64
CA ILE A 178 -4.96 17.39 3.02
C ILE A 178 -5.95 16.25 2.82
N GLN A 179 -5.52 15.20 2.13
CA GLN A 179 -6.32 14.01 1.92
C GLN A 179 -5.97 12.92 2.94
N ARG A 180 -6.98 12.13 3.31
CA ARG A 180 -6.89 10.97 4.23
C ARG A 180 -6.46 11.32 5.67
N LEU A 181 -6.62 12.59 6.07
CA LEU A 181 -6.51 12.99 7.46
C LEU A 181 -7.67 12.39 8.29
N VAL A 182 -7.40 12.06 9.54
CA VAL A 182 -8.46 11.70 10.50
C VAL A 182 -9.07 13.01 11.01
N THR A 183 -10.35 13.24 10.71
CA THR A 183 -11.09 14.42 11.15
C THR A 183 -12.23 14.01 12.08
N PRO A 184 -12.71 14.92 12.95
CA PRO A 184 -13.87 14.65 13.82
C PRO A 184 -15.10 14.15 13.03
N GLN A 185 -15.37 14.73 11.87
CA GLN A 185 -16.44 14.29 10.96
C GLN A 185 -16.26 12.83 10.50
N ARG A 186 -15.02 12.40 10.19
CA ARG A 186 -14.74 11.01 9.82
C ARG A 186 -14.96 10.05 10.99
N LEU A 187 -14.61 10.46 12.21
CA LEU A 187 -14.89 9.69 13.42
C LEU A 187 -16.39 9.61 13.70
N GLN A 188 -17.13 10.70 13.51
CA GLN A 188 -18.59 10.74 13.61
C GLN A 188 -19.25 9.79 12.60
N HIS A 189 -18.85 9.83 11.32
CA HIS A 189 -19.36 8.90 10.31
C HIS A 189 -19.07 7.44 10.67
N LYS A 190 -17.90 7.15 11.27
CA LYS A 190 -17.57 5.80 11.75
C LYS A 190 -18.46 5.37 12.91
N ARG A 191 -18.66 6.24 13.91
CA ARG A 191 -19.56 6.00 15.06
C ARG A 191 -21.00 5.79 14.58
N HIS A 192 -21.49 6.65 13.70
CA HIS A 192 -22.83 6.56 13.12
C HIS A 192 -23.05 5.24 12.38
N ARG A 193 -22.09 4.80 11.56
CA ARG A 193 -22.17 3.50 10.88
C ARG A 193 -22.30 2.33 11.86
N ILE A 194 -21.54 2.37 12.96
CA ILE A 194 -21.61 1.33 14.00
C ILE A 194 -22.97 1.39 14.72
N ALA A 195 -23.47 2.59 15.03
CA ALA A 195 -24.77 2.78 15.64
C ALA A 195 -25.91 2.25 14.75
N LEU A 196 -25.86 2.50 13.44
CA LEU A 196 -26.84 1.96 12.48
C LEU A 196 -26.84 0.43 12.48
N LYS A 197 -25.67 -0.21 12.51
CA LYS A 197 -25.58 -1.68 12.59
C LYS A 197 -26.22 -2.23 13.87
N ARG A 198 -25.98 -1.58 15.02
CA ARG A 198 -26.60 -1.96 16.29
C ARG A 198 -28.12 -1.81 16.25
N ARG A 199 -28.61 -0.65 15.80
CA ARG A 199 -30.04 -0.38 15.65
C ARG A 199 -30.73 -1.37 14.71
N GLN A 200 -30.07 -1.75 13.60
CA GLN A 200 -30.60 -2.76 12.68
C GLN A 200 -30.68 -4.14 13.34
N ALA A 201 -29.68 -4.52 14.13
CA ALA A 201 -29.69 -5.78 14.87
C ALA A 201 -30.76 -5.80 15.97
N GLU A 202 -30.93 -4.70 16.71
CA GLU A 202 -32.01 -4.53 17.70
C GLU A 202 -33.37 -4.63 17.05
N LYS A 203 -33.62 -3.86 15.98
CA LYS A 203 -34.88 -3.93 15.21
C LYS A 203 -35.20 -5.34 14.72
N ALA A 204 -34.19 -6.10 14.28
CA ALA A 204 -34.39 -7.48 13.83
C ALA A 204 -34.76 -8.41 14.99
N LYS A 205 -34.18 -8.22 16.18
CA LYS A 205 -34.54 -8.96 17.39
C LYS A 205 -35.94 -8.62 17.86
N ASP A 206 -36.29 -7.34 17.88
CA ASP A 206 -37.60 -6.87 18.31
C ASP A 206 -38.69 -7.42 17.37
N ALA A 207 -38.49 -7.32 16.05
CA ALA A 207 -39.40 -7.90 15.06
C ALA A 207 -39.54 -9.43 15.19
N ALA A 208 -38.46 -10.14 15.51
CA ALA A 208 -38.52 -11.57 15.76
C ALA A 208 -39.31 -11.91 17.04
N SER A 209 -39.15 -11.11 18.10
CA SER A 209 -39.90 -11.24 19.35
C SER A 209 -41.40 -10.95 19.14
N GLU A 210 -41.73 -9.87 18.43
CA GLU A 210 -43.12 -9.53 18.06
C GLU A 210 -43.76 -10.65 17.23
N TYR A 211 -43.04 -11.17 16.23
CA TYR A 211 -43.52 -12.27 15.41
C TYR A 211 -43.73 -13.55 16.24
N ALA A 212 -42.82 -13.88 17.16
CA ALA A 212 -42.96 -15.01 18.06
C ALA A 212 -44.22 -14.88 18.95
N GLN A 213 -44.50 -13.69 19.49
CA GLN A 213 -45.71 -13.44 20.28
C GLN A 213 -46.99 -13.65 19.44
N VAL A 214 -47.03 -13.13 18.22
CA VAL A 214 -48.16 -13.35 17.30
C VAL A 214 -48.35 -14.83 16.97
N MET A 215 -47.25 -15.55 16.73
CA MET A 215 -47.27 -16.99 16.47
C MET A 215 -47.79 -17.77 17.68
N HIS A 216 -47.33 -17.46 18.89
CA HIS A 216 -47.83 -18.09 20.11
C HIS A 216 -49.34 -17.91 20.29
N LYS A 217 -49.86 -16.70 20.02
CA LYS A 217 -51.30 -16.41 20.06
C LYS A 217 -52.10 -17.22 19.02
N ARG A 218 -51.61 -17.31 17.78
CA ARG A 218 -52.29 -18.09 16.72
C ARG A 218 -52.32 -19.59 17.04
N VAL A 219 -51.20 -20.13 17.53
CA VAL A 219 -51.11 -21.55 17.92
C VAL A 219 -52.02 -21.84 19.12
N SER A 220 -52.11 -20.95 20.11
CA SER A 220 -53.01 -21.15 21.25
C SER A 220 -54.48 -21.10 20.83
N GLU A 221 -54.86 -20.16 19.95
CA GLU A 221 -56.21 -20.09 19.38
C GLU A 221 -56.57 -21.34 18.56
N GLU A 222 -55.67 -21.86 17.73
CA GLU A 222 -55.89 -23.11 17.00
C GLU A 222 -56.02 -24.32 17.93
N LYS A 223 -55.17 -24.43 18.96
CA LYS A 223 -55.28 -25.48 19.97
C LYS A 223 -56.61 -25.41 20.71
N GLN A 224 -57.09 -24.21 21.06
CA GLN A 224 -58.40 -24.00 21.66
C GLN A 224 -59.52 -24.44 20.72
N LYS A 225 -59.49 -24.03 19.44
CA LYS A 225 -60.47 -24.47 18.43
C LYS A 225 -60.50 -25.99 18.27
N GLN A 226 -59.34 -26.64 18.23
CA GLN A 226 -59.27 -28.11 18.17
C GLN A 226 -59.81 -28.77 19.44
N ALA A 227 -59.48 -28.24 20.62
CA ALA A 227 -59.98 -28.73 21.89
C ALA A 227 -61.51 -28.60 21.99
N ASP A 228 -62.07 -27.48 21.55
CA ASP A 228 -63.51 -27.25 21.53
C ASP A 228 -64.22 -28.15 20.52
N ALA A 229 -63.63 -28.37 19.33
CA ALA A 229 -64.14 -29.35 18.37
C ALA A 229 -64.12 -30.77 18.97
N ARG A 230 -63.06 -31.14 19.69
CA ARG A 230 -62.96 -32.43 20.40
C ARG A 230 -64.02 -32.54 21.51
N LYS A 231 -64.26 -31.49 22.29
CA LYS A 231 -65.33 -31.44 23.30
C LYS A 231 -66.71 -31.59 22.65
N ARG A 232 -66.98 -30.90 21.54
CA ARG A 232 -68.22 -31.05 20.77
C ARG A 232 -68.42 -32.49 20.30
N ARG A 233 -67.40 -33.12 19.69
CA ARG A 233 -67.43 -34.54 19.31
C ARG A 233 -67.66 -35.47 20.50
N ALA A 234 -67.00 -35.24 21.63
CA ALA A 234 -67.20 -36.03 22.84
C ALA A 234 -68.64 -35.88 23.39
N SER A 235 -69.20 -34.67 23.34
CA SER A 235 -70.57 -34.39 23.79
C SER A 235 -71.63 -35.02 22.88
N SER A 236 -71.40 -35.11 21.57
CA SER A 236 -72.29 -35.84 20.64
C SER A 236 -72.22 -37.34 20.88
N MET A 237 -71.04 -37.88 21.21
CA MET A 237 -70.83 -39.29 21.54
C MET A 237 -71.38 -39.68 22.92
N ARG A 238 -71.50 -38.72 23.84
CA ARG A 238 -72.14 -38.91 25.16
C ARG A 238 -73.68 -38.89 25.07
N LYS A 239 -74.24 -38.28 24.02
CA LYS A 239 -75.70 -38.24 23.78
C LYS A 239 -76.24 -39.56 23.24
N SER A 240 -75.41 -40.39 22.63
CA SER A 240 -75.76 -41.76 22.21
C SER A 240 -75.63 -42.81 23.32
N ASN A 241 -75.21 -42.42 24.54
CA ASN A 241 -74.95 -43.34 25.66
C ASN A 241 -75.76 -43.00 26.92
N ARG A 242 -76.99 -42.47 26.77
CA ARG A 242 -77.92 -42.25 27.90
C ARG A 242 -78.90 -43.40 28.03
N GLY A 243 -78.41 -44.51 28.56
CA GLY A 243 -79.24 -45.60 29.06
C GLY A 243 -78.59 -46.18 30.30
N GLY A 244 -79.08 -45.75 31.48
CA GLY A 244 -78.95 -46.45 32.76
C GLY A 244 -77.58 -46.43 33.44
N ALA A 245 -77.51 -45.80 34.61
CA ALA A 245 -77.02 -46.39 35.87
C ALA A 245 -76.67 -45.26 36.84
N GLU A 246 -77.62 -44.93 37.71
CA GLU A 246 -77.39 -44.11 38.88
C GLU A 246 -77.46 -45.02 40.12
N VAL A 247 -76.58 -44.73 41.08
CA VAL A 247 -76.55 -45.19 42.48
C VAL A 247 -75.92 -46.56 42.78
N LYS A 248 -74.57 -46.59 42.84
CA LYS A 248 -73.78 -47.15 43.96
C LYS A 248 -72.45 -46.38 44.07
N LEU A 249 -72.52 -45.13 44.51
CA LEU A 249 -71.36 -44.27 44.79
C LEU A 249 -71.35 -43.93 46.29
N CYS A 250 -70.98 -44.92 47.11
CA CYS A 250 -70.71 -44.90 48.56
C CYS A 250 -69.22 -44.94 48.94
N GLU A 251 -68.58 -46.05 48.56
CA GLU A 251 -67.23 -46.39 49.03
C GLU A 251 -66.19 -46.41 47.89
N GLN A 252 -66.62 -46.70 46.65
CA GLN A 252 -65.72 -46.72 45.49
C GLN A 252 -65.21 -45.34 45.08
N ASP A 253 -65.94 -44.26 45.39
CA ASP A 253 -65.53 -42.89 45.03
C ASP A 253 -64.67 -42.23 46.09
N ILE A 254 -64.81 -42.66 47.35
CA ILE A 254 -63.86 -42.33 48.41
C ILE A 254 -62.52 -43.01 48.09
N ALA A 255 -62.52 -44.31 47.75
CA ALA A 255 -61.32 -45.03 47.32
C ALA A 255 -60.71 -44.46 46.02
N ARG A 256 -61.53 -43.99 45.06
CA ARG A 256 -61.04 -43.32 43.84
C ARG A 256 -60.53 -41.90 44.10
N ALA A 257 -61.03 -41.20 45.12
CA ALA A 257 -60.54 -39.89 45.52
C ALA A 257 -59.20 -40.01 46.25
N GLU A 258 -59.05 -40.98 47.14
CA GLU A 258 -57.79 -41.32 47.82
C GLU A 258 -56.73 -41.79 46.80
N ALA A 259 -57.09 -42.69 45.87
CA ALA A 259 -56.19 -43.10 44.79
C ALA A 259 -55.82 -41.94 43.85
N LYS A 260 -56.70 -40.96 43.62
CA LYS A 260 -56.37 -39.74 42.86
C LYS A 260 -55.41 -38.84 43.61
N ASN A 261 -55.53 -38.73 44.93
CA ASN A 261 -54.59 -37.96 45.74
C ASN A 261 -53.20 -38.63 45.76
N GLU A 262 -53.13 -39.96 45.87
CA GLU A 262 -51.85 -40.70 45.72
C GLU A 262 -51.24 -40.53 44.33
N VAL A 263 -52.05 -40.54 43.27
CA VAL A 263 -51.57 -40.24 41.90
C VAL A 263 -51.10 -38.79 41.77
N LEU A 264 -51.74 -37.83 42.46
CA LEU A 264 -51.30 -36.44 42.46
C LEU A 264 -50.01 -36.23 43.25
N ASP A 265 -49.84 -36.94 44.38
CA ASP A 265 -48.63 -36.90 45.19
C ASP A 265 -47.45 -37.52 44.44
N THR A 266 -47.64 -38.66 43.78
CA THR A 266 -46.62 -39.25 42.90
C THR A 266 -46.30 -38.36 41.69
N VAL A 267 -47.28 -37.67 41.10
CA VAL A 267 -47.01 -36.67 40.03
C VAL A 267 -46.22 -35.48 40.55
N ARG A 268 -46.49 -35.02 41.78
CA ARG A 268 -45.76 -33.92 42.41
C ARG A 268 -44.30 -34.33 42.71
N GLU A 269 -44.08 -35.52 43.25
CA GLU A 269 -42.74 -36.07 43.47
C GLU A 269 -41.95 -36.23 42.16
N ASN A 270 -42.60 -36.70 41.09
CA ASN A 270 -41.99 -36.81 39.77
C ASN A 270 -41.64 -35.44 39.15
N LEU A 271 -42.48 -34.41 39.38
CA LEU A 271 -42.19 -33.03 38.98
C LEU A 271 -40.99 -32.46 39.74
N GLU A 272 -40.93 -32.64 41.06
CA GLU A 272 -39.79 -32.22 41.88
C GLU A 272 -38.50 -32.94 41.50
N ALA A 273 -38.56 -34.24 41.19
CA ALA A 273 -37.43 -35.00 40.66
C ALA A 273 -36.99 -34.48 39.27
N GLY A 274 -37.94 -34.12 38.41
CA GLY A 274 -37.69 -33.50 37.11
C GLY A 274 -37.00 -32.14 37.23
N GLU A 275 -37.45 -31.29 38.15
CA GLU A 275 -36.83 -29.99 38.43
C GLU A 275 -35.41 -30.12 38.99
N LYS A 276 -35.18 -31.07 39.89
CA LYS A 276 -33.82 -31.39 40.40
C LYS A 276 -32.89 -31.86 39.29
N CYS A 277 -33.38 -32.72 38.39
CA CYS A 277 -32.62 -33.19 37.23
C CYS A 277 -32.26 -32.07 36.26
N LEU A 278 -33.21 -31.16 35.98
CA LEU A 278 -32.97 -29.99 35.12
C LEU A 278 -31.96 -29.02 35.74
N ARG A 279 -32.05 -28.74 37.04
CA ARG A 279 -31.07 -27.90 37.75
C ARG A 279 -29.67 -28.50 37.71
N ALA A 280 -29.53 -29.82 37.90
CA ALA A 280 -28.24 -30.50 37.78
C ALA A 280 -27.65 -30.40 36.36
N LYS A 281 -28.47 -30.50 35.31
CA LYS A 281 -28.03 -30.33 33.92
C LYS A 281 -27.59 -28.90 33.61
N VAL A 282 -28.27 -27.90 34.15
CA VAL A 282 -27.90 -26.48 34.00
C VAL A 282 -26.57 -26.20 34.70
N LEU A 283 -26.38 -26.68 35.93
CA LEU A 283 -25.12 -26.54 36.66
C LEU A 283 -23.94 -27.22 35.94
N GLY A 284 -24.16 -28.39 35.34
CA GLY A 284 -23.16 -29.06 34.50
C GLY A 284 -22.76 -28.23 33.26
N LYS A 285 -23.75 -27.65 32.57
CA LYS A 285 -23.52 -26.74 31.43
C LYS A 285 -22.77 -25.47 31.82
N GLU A 286 -23.10 -24.90 32.98
CA GLU A 286 -22.39 -23.72 33.51
C GLU A 286 -20.93 -24.03 33.84
N ALA A 287 -20.64 -25.23 34.37
CA ALA A 287 -19.28 -25.70 34.61
C ALA A 287 -18.49 -25.89 33.29
N GLU A 288 -19.09 -26.50 32.27
CA GLU A 288 -18.49 -26.64 30.92
C GLU A 288 -18.13 -25.27 30.32
N ILE A 289 -19.03 -24.28 30.43
CA ILE A 289 -18.81 -22.92 29.92
C ILE A 289 -17.69 -22.22 30.71
N ALA A 290 -17.64 -22.40 32.03
CA ALA A 290 -16.58 -21.83 32.86
C ALA A 290 -15.21 -22.41 32.54
N GLU A 291 -15.12 -23.69 32.16
CA GLU A 291 -13.89 -24.33 31.73
C GLU A 291 -13.41 -23.85 30.35
N MET A 292 -14.31 -23.74 29.37
CA MET A 292 -13.99 -23.14 28.06
C MET A 292 -13.50 -21.69 28.20
N CYS A 293 -14.14 -20.88 29.07
CA CYS A 293 -13.70 -19.51 29.34
C CYS A 293 -12.31 -19.45 29.98
N ARG A 294 -11.92 -20.44 30.78
CA ARG A 294 -10.56 -20.54 31.35
C ARG A 294 -9.53 -20.91 30.29
N GLN A 295 -9.82 -21.90 29.46
CA GLN A 295 -8.94 -22.31 28.35
C GLN A 295 -8.69 -21.15 27.38
N HIS A 296 -9.75 -20.42 27.01
CA HIS A 296 -9.62 -19.29 26.09
C HIS A 296 -8.80 -18.13 26.67
N LYS A 297 -8.82 -17.91 27.99
CA LYS A 297 -7.95 -16.92 28.64
C LYS A 297 -6.47 -17.31 28.54
N VAL A 298 -6.15 -18.59 28.76
CA VAL A 298 -4.78 -19.13 28.63
C VAL A 298 -4.27 -18.98 27.20
N GLU A 299 -5.07 -19.37 26.20
CA GLU A 299 -4.73 -19.21 24.78
C GLU A 299 -4.44 -17.74 24.41
N MET A 300 -5.23 -16.82 24.94
CA MET A 300 -5.05 -15.38 24.70
C MET A 300 -3.78 -14.83 25.36
N GLU A 301 -3.36 -15.36 26.51
CA GLU A 301 -2.10 -15.00 27.15
C GLU A 301 -0.89 -15.55 26.39
N GLU A 302 -0.94 -16.80 25.91
CA GLU A 302 0.11 -17.37 25.07
C GLU A 302 0.31 -16.60 23.75
N LEU A 303 -0.79 -16.18 23.12
CA LEU A 303 -0.76 -15.34 21.92
C LEU A 303 -0.09 -13.99 22.19
N ARG A 304 -0.36 -13.37 23.33
CA ARG A 304 0.29 -12.12 23.75
C ARG A 304 1.79 -12.30 24.00
N GLU A 305 2.20 -13.44 24.56
CA GLU A 305 3.62 -13.75 24.71
C GLU A 305 4.33 -14.01 23.39
N ARG A 306 3.71 -14.73 22.43
CA ARG A 306 4.29 -14.92 21.10
C ARG A 306 4.52 -13.58 20.39
N LEU A 307 3.55 -12.68 20.46
CA LEU A 307 3.66 -11.33 19.89
C LEU A 307 4.78 -10.53 20.56
N ARG A 308 4.98 -10.64 21.88
CA ARG A 308 6.13 -10.03 22.57
C ARG A 308 7.46 -10.60 22.07
N ARG A 309 7.60 -11.93 22.02
CA ARG A 309 8.82 -12.61 21.51
C ARG A 309 9.13 -12.24 20.05
N GLU A 310 8.11 -12.06 19.21
CA GLU A 310 8.29 -11.56 17.84
C GLU A 310 8.76 -10.11 17.80
N GLY A 311 8.19 -9.24 18.64
CA GLY A 311 8.67 -7.86 18.81
C GLY A 311 10.14 -7.80 19.20
N ASP A 312 10.55 -8.58 20.19
CA ASP A 312 11.95 -8.63 20.66
C ASP A 312 12.89 -9.16 19.57
N ARG A 313 12.47 -10.18 18.80
CA ARG A 313 13.24 -10.67 17.64
C ARG A 313 13.44 -9.61 16.57
N TRP A 314 12.41 -8.82 16.27
CA TRP A 314 12.50 -7.73 15.31
C TRP A 314 13.43 -6.62 15.80
N GLN A 315 13.44 -6.33 17.10
CA GLN A 315 14.30 -5.32 17.70
C GLN A 315 15.78 -5.74 17.65
N VAL A 316 16.09 -7.00 17.97
CA VAL A 316 17.45 -7.55 17.83
C VAL A 316 17.94 -7.53 16.38
N GLN A 317 17.07 -7.78 15.40
CA GLN A 317 17.42 -7.68 13.98
C GLN A 317 17.70 -6.23 13.55
N TYR A 318 16.94 -5.28 14.09
CA TYR A 318 17.13 -3.85 13.83
C TYR A 318 18.47 -3.35 14.41
N GLU A 319 18.78 -3.71 15.65
CA GLU A 319 20.06 -3.37 16.30
C GLU A 319 21.27 -3.99 15.58
N LYS A 320 21.14 -5.23 15.08
CA LYS A 320 22.17 -5.86 14.23
C LYS A 320 22.35 -5.12 12.91
N GLY A 321 21.26 -4.61 12.31
CA GLY A 321 21.30 -3.78 11.11
C GLY A 321 22.04 -2.47 11.33
N GLU A 322 21.72 -1.74 12.40
CA GLU A 322 22.40 -0.49 12.77
C GLU A 322 23.88 -0.72 13.07
N ALA A 323 24.23 -1.80 13.78
CA ALA A 323 25.63 -2.14 14.05
C ALA A 323 26.45 -2.46 12.78
N LEU A 324 25.82 -3.07 11.76
CA LEU A 324 26.45 -3.34 10.47
C LEU A 324 26.64 -2.06 9.65
N GLU A 325 25.65 -1.16 9.69
CA GLU A 325 25.73 0.14 9.03
C GLU A 325 26.85 0.99 9.64
N TYR A 326 26.98 0.99 10.98
CA TYR A 326 28.06 1.67 11.68
C TYR A 326 29.45 1.11 11.34
N LYS A 327 29.59 -0.22 11.23
CA LYS A 327 30.84 -0.87 10.81
C LYS A 327 31.20 -0.54 9.36
N LEU A 328 30.22 -0.50 8.46
CA LEU A 328 30.43 -0.15 7.06
C LEU A 328 30.89 1.31 6.92
N VAL A 329 30.27 2.24 7.66
CA VAL A 329 30.66 3.65 7.68
C VAL A 329 32.07 3.82 8.26
N ALA A 330 32.41 3.12 9.35
CA ALA A 330 33.76 3.14 9.91
C ALA A 330 34.81 2.60 8.94
N GLN A 331 34.49 1.51 8.22
CA GLN A 331 35.38 0.91 7.23
C GLN A 331 35.56 1.80 5.99
N GLN A 332 34.51 2.49 5.56
CA GLN A 332 34.59 3.50 4.50
C GLN A 332 35.45 4.71 4.91
N ARG A 333 35.37 5.13 6.18
CA ARG A 333 36.19 6.21 6.74
C ARG A 333 37.66 5.84 6.80
N ALA A 334 37.99 4.65 7.29
CA ALA A 334 39.36 4.12 7.32
C ALA A 334 39.95 3.97 5.91
N ASN A 335 39.15 3.49 4.95
CA ASN A 335 39.57 3.41 3.54
C ASN A 335 39.80 4.80 2.92
N PHE A 336 39.06 5.81 3.33
CA PHE A 336 39.24 7.19 2.87
C PHE A 336 40.53 7.80 3.44
N GLU A 337 40.83 7.57 4.73
CA GLU A 337 42.07 8.00 5.36
C GLU A 337 43.31 7.32 4.74
N LEU A 338 43.24 6.02 4.48
CA LEU A 338 44.31 5.29 3.77
C LEU A 338 44.52 5.80 2.33
N ARG A 339 43.44 6.14 1.62
CA ARG A 339 43.52 6.76 0.28
C ARG A 339 44.12 8.16 0.33
N GLY A 340 43.80 8.95 1.36
CA GLY A 340 44.42 10.27 1.59
C GLY A 340 45.92 10.18 1.85
N MET A 341 46.36 9.22 2.67
CA MET A 341 47.79 8.99 2.93
C MET A 341 48.56 8.52 1.68
N ASN A 342 47.96 7.67 0.85
CA ASN A 342 48.58 7.22 -0.40
C ASN A 342 48.66 8.35 -1.44
N ALA A 343 47.64 9.20 -1.55
CA ALA A 343 47.66 10.36 -2.43
C ALA A 343 48.76 11.38 -2.03
N SER A 344 48.96 11.63 -0.73
CA SER A 344 50.08 12.47 -0.26
C SER A 344 51.45 11.85 -0.53
N ARG A 345 51.55 10.52 -0.55
CA ARG A 345 52.79 9.80 -0.86
C ARG A 345 53.11 9.87 -2.36
N ASP A 346 52.11 9.72 -3.22
CA ASP A 346 52.25 9.80 -4.68
C ASP A 346 52.58 11.21 -5.16
N ILE A 347 51.98 12.24 -4.56
CA ILE A 347 52.32 13.65 -4.85
C ILE A 347 53.78 13.93 -4.51
N ARG A 348 54.26 13.44 -3.36
CA ARG A 348 55.65 13.63 -2.93
C ARG A 348 56.65 12.90 -3.83
N ILE A 349 56.27 11.73 -4.36
CA ILE A 349 57.07 11.00 -5.36
C ILE A 349 57.10 11.76 -6.69
N GLN A 350 55.99 12.35 -7.13
CA GLN A 350 55.94 13.17 -8.35
C GLN A 350 56.77 14.45 -8.23
N GLU A 351 56.74 15.13 -7.08
CA GLU A 351 57.58 16.31 -6.81
C GLU A 351 59.08 15.96 -6.80
N LEU A 352 59.45 14.83 -6.22
CA LEU A 352 60.82 14.31 -6.25
C LEU A 352 61.25 13.94 -7.68
N SER A 353 60.37 13.30 -8.47
CA SER A 353 60.66 12.96 -9.86
C SER A 353 60.82 14.20 -10.75
N LYS A 354 60.05 15.25 -10.49
CA LYS A 354 60.11 16.51 -11.22
C LYS A 354 61.39 17.29 -10.91
N THR A 355 61.78 17.36 -9.64
CA THR A 355 63.04 17.97 -9.21
C THR A 355 64.27 17.23 -9.74
N ILE A 356 64.25 15.90 -9.80
CA ILE A 356 65.30 15.11 -10.45
C ILE A 356 65.40 15.45 -11.95
N SER A 357 64.26 15.50 -12.65
CA SER A 357 64.22 15.84 -14.09
C SER A 357 64.70 17.27 -14.39
N GLU A 358 64.39 18.23 -13.51
CA GLU A 358 64.84 19.62 -13.61
C GLU A 358 66.35 19.74 -13.35
N MET A 359 66.90 18.97 -12.42
CA MET A 359 68.35 18.90 -12.20
C MET A 359 69.08 18.27 -13.40
N GLU A 360 68.55 17.19 -13.97
CA GLU A 360 69.12 16.57 -15.18
C GLU A 360 69.03 17.51 -16.40
N GLY A 361 67.91 18.21 -16.59
CA GLY A 361 67.75 19.20 -17.66
C GLY A 361 68.64 20.43 -17.51
N GLY A 362 68.92 20.86 -16.27
CA GLY A 362 69.87 21.94 -15.97
C GLY A 362 71.32 21.56 -16.30
N VAL A 363 71.72 20.31 -16.01
CA VAL A 363 73.05 19.78 -16.34
C VAL A 363 73.26 19.66 -17.86
N VAL A 364 72.21 19.28 -18.60
CA VAL A 364 72.27 19.22 -20.08
C VAL A 364 72.35 20.62 -20.70
N ARG A 365 71.64 21.60 -20.14
CA ARG A 365 71.66 22.99 -20.65
C ARG A 365 72.96 23.72 -20.33
N ALA A 366 73.62 23.39 -19.22
CA ALA A 366 74.96 23.89 -18.90
C ALA A 366 76.06 23.32 -19.82
N LYS A 367 75.88 22.12 -20.37
CA LYS A 367 76.85 21.49 -21.28
C LYS A 367 76.75 21.92 -22.75
N LEU A 368 75.65 22.56 -23.15
CA LEU A 368 75.39 22.98 -24.53
C LEU A 368 75.57 24.51 -24.76
N GLY A 369 75.96 25.25 -23.72
CA GLY A 369 76.11 26.71 -23.75
C GLY A 369 77.51 27.25 -24.06
N ASP A 370 78.55 26.41 -24.12
CA ASP A 370 79.95 26.85 -24.28
C ASP A 370 80.52 26.64 -25.69
N GLU A 371 79.72 26.26 -26.67
CA GLU A 371 80.17 26.12 -28.07
C GLU A 371 79.23 26.88 -29.01
N VAL A 372 79.36 28.22 -29.09
CA VAL A 372 79.26 29.08 -30.29
C VAL A 372 79.40 30.54 -29.81
N GLY A 373 80.61 31.09 -29.89
CA GLY A 373 80.84 32.52 -29.62
C GLY A 373 82.31 32.90 -29.42
N VAL A 374 83.01 33.11 -30.54
CA VAL A 374 84.41 33.60 -30.73
C VAL A 374 85.52 32.56 -30.55
#